data_AF-A0A832JU41-F1
#
_entry.id   AF-A0A832JU41-F1
#
_cell.length_a   1.000
_cell.length_b   1.000
_cell.length_c   1.000
_cell.angle_alpha   90.00
_cell.angle_beta   90.00
_cell.angle_gamma   90.00
#
_symmetry.space_group_name_H-M   'P 1'
#
loop_
_entity.id
_entity.type
_entity.pdbx_description
1 polymer ?
#
loop_
_entity_poly.entity_id
_entity_poly.type
_entity_poly.pdbx_seq_one_letter_code
_entity_poly.pdbx_strand_id
1 'polypeptide(L)'
;MPVEFDALSALLMEESSLYAELEELVEEQMSCIERDDVDGLFSVLARKQEIIGRQEELVGRWREIASALGLSGGRESPSFWRELLDRLDEADRSALGELVSAVRETLSRLIEKEANSRDLLSSKIALVREHMIAVERGRGMVRG
;
A
#
# COMPACT_ATOMS: atom_id res chain seq x y z
N MET A 1 -2.85 -22.60 23.24
CA MET A 1 -2.78 -23.03 21.84
C MET A 1 -1.36 -22.74 21.37
N PRO A 2 -0.64 -23.70 20.77
CA PRO A 2 0.69 -23.40 20.20
C PRO A 2 0.54 -22.37 19.07
N VAL A 3 1.52 -21.48 18.97
CA VAL A 3 1.62 -20.53 17.85
C VAL A 3 2.19 -21.31 16.66
N GLU A 4 1.45 -21.40 15.56
CA GLU A 4 1.93 -22.09 14.36
C GLU A 4 2.69 -21.09 13.47
N PHE A 5 4.01 -21.25 13.38
CA PHE A 5 4.87 -20.43 12.53
C PHE A 5 4.40 -20.42 11.07
N ASP A 6 3.94 -21.56 10.55
CA ASP A 6 3.42 -21.69 9.18
C ASP A 6 2.20 -20.78 8.94
N ALA A 7 1.32 -20.63 9.92
CA ALA A 7 0.16 -19.75 9.80
C ALA A 7 0.57 -18.27 9.79
N LEU A 8 1.53 -17.89 10.63
CA LEU A 8 2.04 -16.52 10.70
C LEU A 8 2.83 -16.13 9.44
N SER A 9 3.68 -17.03 8.96
CA SER A 9 4.46 -16.82 7.74
C SER A 9 3.56 -16.73 6.51
N ALA A 10 2.52 -17.57 6.41
CA ALA A 10 1.54 -17.47 5.33
C ALA A 10 0.84 -16.11 5.29
N LEU A 11 0.46 -15.54 6.44
CA LEU A 11 -0.14 -14.21 6.50
C LEU A 11 0.83 -13.10 6.06
N LEU A 12 2.10 -13.19 6.45
CA LEU A 12 3.12 -12.23 6.04
C LEU A 12 3.44 -12.34 4.54
N MET A 13 3.47 -13.56 4.00
CA MET A 13 3.67 -13.78 2.57
C MET A 13 2.51 -13.23 1.75
N GLU A 14 1.27 -13.46 2.19
CA GLU A 14 0.08 -12.88 1.58
C GLU A 14 0.13 -11.34 1.62
N GLU A 15 0.51 -10.76 2.76
CA GLU A 15 0.69 -9.31 2.88
C GLU A 15 1.72 -8.77 1.90
N SER A 16 2.87 -9.45 1.80
CA SER A 16 3.94 -9.07 0.89
C SER A 16 3.48 -9.14 -0.57
N SER A 17 2.68 -10.14 -0.94
CA SER A 17 2.08 -10.25 -2.27
C SER A 17 1.15 -9.08 -2.56
N LEU A 18 0.28 -8.72 -1.62
CA LEU A 18 -0.63 -7.57 -1.78
C LEU A 18 0.13 -6.25 -1.96
N TYR A 19 1.24 -6.06 -1.26
CA TYR A 19 2.08 -4.87 -1.46
C TYR A 19 2.80 -4.88 -2.80
N ALA A 20 3.28 -6.03 -3.27
CA ALA A 20 3.87 -6.15 -4.60
C ALA A 20 2.84 -5.87 -5.71
N GLU A 21 1.62 -6.41 -5.60
CA GLU A 21 0.51 -6.13 -6.51
C GLU A 21 0.17 -4.63 -6.53
N LEU A 22 0.15 -3.97 -5.36
CA LEU A 22 -0.05 -2.52 -5.29
C LEU A 22 1.09 -1.75 -5.95
N GLU A 23 2.33 -2.19 -5.77
CA GLU A 23 3.52 -1.57 -6.37
C GLU A 23 3.43 -1.54 -7.89
N GLU A 24 3.02 -2.66 -8.51
CA GLU A 24 2.76 -2.75 -9.95
C GLU A 24 1.65 -1.77 -10.39
N LEU A 25 0.57 -1.65 -9.61
CA LEU A 25 -0.50 -0.70 -9.90
C LEU A 25 -0.05 0.75 -9.75
N VAL A 26 0.90 1.08 -8.86
CA VAL A 26 1.46 2.43 -8.79
C VAL A 26 2.27 2.74 -10.05
N GLU A 27 3.03 1.79 -10.57
CA GLU A 27 3.78 1.96 -11.82
C GLU A 27 2.85 2.11 -13.04
N GLU A 28 1.77 1.32 -13.08
CA GLU A 28 0.71 1.46 -14.08
C GLU A 28 0.05 2.85 -13.97
N GLN A 29 -0.26 3.31 -12.75
CA GLN A 29 -0.79 4.66 -12.52
C GLN A 29 0.13 5.75 -13.07
N MET A 30 1.43 5.68 -12.79
CA MET A 30 2.40 6.65 -13.31
C MET A 30 2.41 6.66 -14.84
N SER A 31 2.39 5.49 -15.47
CA SER A 31 2.31 5.36 -16.93
C SER A 31 1.04 5.99 -17.51
N CYS A 32 -0.12 5.81 -16.85
CA CYS A 32 -1.37 6.43 -17.26
C CYS A 32 -1.32 7.96 -17.10
N ILE A 33 -0.74 8.48 -16.01
CA ILE A 33 -0.55 9.93 -15.80
C ILE A 33 0.32 10.53 -16.90
N GLU A 34 1.41 9.86 -17.29
CA GLU A 34 2.31 10.35 -18.33
C GLU A 34 1.62 10.44 -19.70
N ARG A 35 0.76 9.47 -20.01
CA ARG A 35 0.00 9.36 -21.26
C ARG A 35 -1.30 10.15 -21.28
N ASP A 36 -1.62 10.85 -20.18
CA ASP A 36 -2.90 11.53 -19.97
C ASP A 36 -4.12 10.60 -20.16
N ASP A 37 -3.96 9.31 -19.82
CA ASP A 37 -4.97 8.25 -19.95
C ASP A 37 -5.88 8.19 -18.72
N VAL A 38 -6.98 8.93 -18.77
CA VAL A 38 -7.94 9.06 -17.65
C VAL A 38 -8.72 7.75 -17.42
N ASP A 39 -9.08 7.04 -18.48
CA ASP A 39 -9.83 5.78 -18.35
C ASP A 39 -8.95 4.69 -17.71
N GLY A 40 -7.67 4.65 -18.09
CA GLY A 40 -6.66 3.82 -17.43
C GLY A 40 -6.52 4.14 -15.94
N LEU A 41 -6.51 5.42 -15.55
CA LEU A 41 -6.47 5.81 -14.13
C LEU A 41 -7.67 5.29 -13.33
N PHE A 42 -8.88 5.37 -13.87
CA PHE A 42 -10.06 4.82 -13.21
C PHE A 42 -9.99 3.29 -13.04
N SER A 43 -9.48 2.59 -14.05
CA SER A 43 -9.24 1.14 -13.98
C SER A 43 -8.24 0.78 -12.87
N VAL A 44 -7.12 1.51 -12.81
CA VAL A 44 -6.10 1.32 -11.76
C VAL A 44 -6.68 1.58 -10.36
N LEU A 45 -7.47 2.65 -10.19
CA LEU A 45 -8.10 2.96 -8.91
C LEU A 45 -9.06 1.87 -8.45
N ALA A 46 -9.87 1.30 -9.35
CA ALA A 46 -10.76 0.20 -9.02
C ALA A 46 -9.98 -1.04 -8.53
N ARG A 47 -8.89 -1.41 -9.23
CA ARG A 47 -8.03 -2.54 -8.85
C ARG A 47 -7.31 -2.29 -7.52
N LYS A 48 -6.85 -1.06 -7.25
CA LYS A 48 -6.29 -0.69 -5.95
C LYS A 48 -7.31 -0.87 -4.82
N GLN A 49 -8.58 -0.51 -5.06
CA GLN A 49 -9.65 -0.68 -4.07
C GLN A 49 -9.92 -2.15 -3.74
N GLU A 50 -9.84 -3.05 -4.72
CA GLU A 50 -9.94 -4.50 -4.49
C GLU A 50 -8.81 -5.02 -3.59
N ILE A 51 -7.58 -4.57 -3.83
CA ILE A 51 -6.44 -4.95 -2.98
C ILE A 51 -6.59 -4.39 -1.56
N ILE A 52 -7.06 -3.15 -1.41
CA ILE A 52 -7.35 -2.57 -0.08
C ILE A 52 -8.38 -3.43 0.66
N GLY A 53 -9.42 -3.91 -0.01
CA GLY A 53 -10.39 -4.84 0.59
C GLY A 53 -9.73 -6.13 1.10
N ARG A 54 -8.84 -6.74 0.31
CA ARG A 54 -8.06 -7.92 0.73
C ARG A 54 -7.13 -7.63 1.92
N GLN A 55 -6.55 -6.43 1.99
CA GLN A 55 -5.73 -6.01 3.13
C GLN A 55 -6.58 -5.86 4.41
N GLU A 56 -7.81 -5.34 4.31
CA GLU A 56 -8.73 -5.26 5.45
C GLU A 56 -9.11 -6.65 6.00
N GLU A 57 -9.36 -7.61 5.11
CA GLU A 57 -9.58 -9.02 5.48
C GLU A 57 -8.36 -9.61 6.20
N LEU A 58 -7.16 -9.35 5.69
CA LEU A 58 -5.91 -9.78 6.30
C LEU A 58 -5.73 -9.19 7.72
N VAL A 59 -6.06 -7.91 7.90
CA VAL A 59 -6.07 -7.25 9.21
C VAL A 59 -7.07 -7.93 10.15
N GLY A 60 -8.23 -8.35 9.65
CA GLY A 60 -9.19 -9.17 10.39
C GLY A 60 -8.57 -10.47 10.92
N ARG A 61 -7.89 -11.22 10.05
CA ARG A 61 -7.20 -12.48 10.41
C ARG A 61 -6.09 -12.27 11.44
N TRP A 62 -5.33 -11.18 11.33
CA TRP A 62 -4.34 -10.81 12.34
C TRP A 62 -4.98 -10.53 13.72
N ARG A 63 -6.16 -9.90 13.76
CA ARG A 63 -6.89 -9.67 15.01
C ARG A 63 -7.41 -10.97 15.63
N GLU A 64 -7.86 -11.92 14.81
CA GLU A 64 -8.29 -13.23 15.27
C GLU A 64 -7.13 -13.98 15.95
N ILE A 65 -5.94 -13.96 15.34
CA ILE A 65 -4.72 -14.53 15.94
C ILE A 65 -4.36 -13.82 17.24
N ALA A 66 -4.37 -12.48 17.25
CA ALA A 66 -4.10 -11.71 18.46
C ALA A 66 -5.04 -12.11 19.61
N SER A 67 -6.33 -12.24 19.31
CA SER A 67 -7.34 -12.67 20.28
C SER A 67 -7.12 -14.11 20.76
N ALA A 68 -6.87 -15.05 19.85
CA ALA A 68 -6.64 -16.46 20.16
C ALA A 68 -5.39 -16.69 21.04
N LEU A 69 -4.37 -15.83 20.86
CA LEU A 69 -3.11 -15.88 21.61
C LEU A 69 -3.11 -15.01 22.88
N GLY A 70 -4.20 -14.27 23.13
CA GLY A 70 -4.32 -13.34 24.25
C GLY A 70 -3.29 -12.20 24.19
N LEU A 71 -2.93 -11.77 22.97
CA LEU A 71 -1.99 -10.68 22.74
C LEU A 71 -2.65 -9.32 22.94
N SER A 72 -1.90 -8.38 23.51
CA SER A 72 -2.38 -7.02 23.71
C SER A 72 -2.17 -6.15 22.46
N GLY A 73 -3.25 -5.57 21.94
CA GLY A 73 -3.22 -4.69 20.77
C GLY A 73 -3.21 -5.41 19.42
N GLY A 74 -3.00 -4.64 18.35
CA GLY A 74 -2.96 -5.14 16.97
C GLY A 74 -1.54 -5.23 16.41
N ARG A 75 -1.43 -5.82 15.23
CA ARG A 75 -0.20 -5.97 14.42
C ARG A 75 0.60 -4.67 14.26
N GLU A 76 -0.06 -3.53 14.29
CA GLU A 76 0.55 -2.20 14.24
C GLU A 76 1.53 -1.94 15.41
N SER A 77 1.31 -2.62 16.55
CA SER A 77 2.00 -2.31 17.80
C SER A 77 3.32 -3.06 17.96
N PRO A 78 4.40 -2.39 18.40
CA PRO A 78 5.62 -3.07 18.83
C PRO A 78 5.39 -4.09 19.96
N SER A 79 4.38 -3.88 20.82
CA SER A 79 4.04 -4.82 21.91
C SER A 79 3.54 -6.15 21.38
N PHE A 80 2.69 -6.13 20.35
CA PHE A 80 2.16 -7.32 19.69
C PHE A 80 3.30 -8.21 19.18
N TRP A 81 4.23 -7.63 18.43
CA TRP A 81 5.35 -8.39 17.85
C TRP A 81 6.28 -8.95 18.92
N ARG A 82 6.57 -8.19 19.98
CA ARG A 82 7.40 -8.67 21.09
C ARG A 82 6.75 -9.87 21.77
N GLU A 83 5.48 -9.73 22.17
CA GLU A 83 4.73 -10.80 22.84
C GLU A 83 4.55 -12.05 21.95
N LEU A 84 4.41 -11.87 20.63
CA LEU A 84 4.32 -12.96 19.67
C LEU A 84 5.65 -13.72 19.54
N LEU A 85 6.75 -12.98 19.36
CA LEU A 85 8.10 -13.55 19.22
C LEU A 85 8.59 -14.26 20.50
N ASP A 86 8.13 -13.83 21.68
CA ASP A 86 8.43 -14.48 22.96
C ASP A 86 7.78 -15.87 23.09
N ARG A 87 6.75 -16.17 22.28
CA ARG A 87 6.04 -17.46 22.27
C ARG A 87 6.60 -18.47 21.25
N LEU A 88 7.52 -18.05 20.40
CA LEU A 88 8.17 -18.88 19.39
C LEU A 88 9.52 -19.40 19.89
N ASP A 89 9.99 -20.50 19.30
CA ASP A 89 11.37 -20.92 19.49
C ASP A 89 12.34 -19.98 18.76
N GLU A 90 13.64 -20.13 19.01
CA GLU A 90 14.65 -19.20 18.48
C GLU A 90 14.74 -19.23 16.95
N ALA A 91 14.49 -20.39 16.32
CA ALA A 91 14.55 -20.53 14.87
C ALA A 91 13.36 -19.82 14.21
N ASP A 92 12.15 -20.10 14.68
CA ASP A 92 10.92 -19.49 14.21
C ASP A 92 10.88 -17.98 14.49
N ARG A 93 11.41 -17.55 15.63
CA ARG A 93 11.56 -16.14 15.98
C ARG A 93 12.43 -15.40 14.97
N SER A 94 13.62 -15.94 14.65
CA SER A 94 14.54 -15.32 13.70
C SER A 94 13.91 -15.22 12.32
N ALA A 95 13.35 -16.33 11.84
CA ALA A 95 12.72 -16.39 10.52
C ALA A 95 11.52 -15.43 10.41
N LEU A 96 10.67 -15.36 11.43
CA LEU A 96 9.54 -14.43 11.44
C LEU A 96 10.00 -12.97 11.47
N GLY A 97 11.05 -12.67 12.23
CA GLY A 97 11.64 -11.33 12.28
C GLY A 97 12.17 -10.86 10.92
N GLU A 98 12.80 -11.74 10.15
CA GLU A 98 13.24 -11.47 8.78
C GLU A 98 12.04 -11.19 7.86
N LEU A 99 10.99 -12.02 7.92
CA LEU A 99 9.77 -11.81 7.13
C LEU A 99 9.10 -10.47 7.43
N VAL A 100 8.95 -10.12 8.71
CA VAL A 100 8.38 -8.83 9.12
C VAL A 100 9.22 -7.66 8.61
N SER A 101 10.54 -7.80 8.65
CA SER A 101 11.45 -6.76 8.15
C SER A 101 11.31 -6.56 6.64
N ALA A 102 11.25 -7.66 5.87
CA ALA A 102 11.07 -7.64 4.42
C ALA A 102 9.71 -7.01 4.02
N VAL A 103 8.63 -7.34 4.74
CA VAL A 103 7.31 -6.74 4.51
C VAL A 103 7.35 -5.23 4.77
N ARG A 104 8.01 -4.78 5.84
CA ARG A 104 8.15 -3.35 6.16
C ARG A 104 8.97 -2.58 5.13
N GLU A 105 10.05 -3.19 4.62
CA GLU A 105 10.84 -2.60 3.54
C GLU A 105 10.01 -2.42 2.27
N THR A 106 9.26 -3.46 1.88
CA THR A 106 8.35 -3.42 0.72
C THR A 106 7.30 -2.33 0.89
N LEU A 107 6.67 -2.23 2.07
CA LEU A 107 5.71 -1.18 2.37
C LEU A 107 6.32 0.22 2.30
N SER A 108 7.54 0.39 2.81
CA SER A 108 8.22 1.69 2.80
C SER A 108 8.49 2.17 1.37
N ARG A 109 8.98 1.27 0.51
CA ARG A 109 9.17 1.53 -0.92
C ARG A 109 7.86 1.85 -1.64
N LEU A 110 6.79 1.11 -1.34
CA LEU A 110 5.46 1.36 -1.91
C LEU A 110 4.94 2.76 -1.54
N ILE A 111 5.07 3.17 -0.27
CA ILE A 111 4.64 4.49 0.19
C ILE A 111 5.39 5.61 -0.55
N GLU A 112 6.71 5.44 -0.76
CA GLU A 112 7.51 6.39 -1.52
C GLU A 112 7.06 6.48 -2.98
N LYS A 113 6.84 5.34 -3.65
CA LYS A 113 6.32 5.30 -5.02
C LYS A 113 4.95 5.96 -5.14
N GLU A 114 4.04 5.71 -4.20
CA GLU A 114 2.71 6.32 -4.18
C GLU A 114 2.77 7.83 -3.94
N ALA A 115 3.73 8.32 -3.15
CA ALA A 115 4.00 9.74 -3.01
C ALA A 115 4.46 10.37 -4.34
N ASN A 116 5.44 9.75 -5.00
CA ASN A 116 5.94 10.20 -6.30
C ASN A 116 4.83 10.25 -7.38
N SER A 117 3.97 9.23 -7.42
CA SER A 117 2.83 9.19 -8.35
C SER A 117 1.82 10.31 -8.08
N ARG A 118 1.53 10.62 -6.81
CA ARG A 118 0.67 11.75 -6.42
C ARG A 118 1.26 13.10 -6.80
N ASP A 119 2.57 13.28 -6.63
CA ASP A 119 3.27 14.51 -7.01
C ASP A 119 3.25 14.72 -8.53
N LEU A 120 3.43 13.64 -9.30
CA LEU A 120 3.33 13.66 -10.76
C LEU A 120 1.92 14.09 -11.22
N LEU A 121 0.87 13.46 -10.66
CA LEU A 121 -0.52 13.83 -10.97
C LEU A 121 -0.82 15.28 -10.61
N SER A 122 -0.37 15.74 -9.44
CA SER A 122 -0.55 17.12 -8.98
C SER A 122 0.10 18.13 -9.92
N SER A 123 1.31 17.81 -10.42
CA SER A 123 2.03 18.63 -11.39
C SER A 123 1.29 18.73 -12.72
N LYS A 124 0.76 17.62 -13.23
CA LYS A 124 -0.08 17.59 -14.44
C LYS A 124 -1.34 18.44 -14.29
N ILE A 125 -2.03 18.34 -13.16
CA ILE A 125 -3.23 19.16 -12.87
C ILE A 125 -2.89 20.66 -12.86
N ALA A 126 -1.75 21.04 -12.28
CA ALA A 126 -1.31 22.44 -12.25
C ALA A 126 -1.07 22.99 -13.66
N LEU A 127 -0.41 22.22 -14.53
CA LEU A 127 -0.17 22.60 -15.93
C LEU A 127 -1.49 22.79 -16.71
N VAL A 128 -2.44 21.86 -16.56
CA VAL A 128 -3.76 21.98 -17.20
C VAL A 128 -4.47 23.26 -16.76
N ARG A 129 -4.43 23.59 -15.47
CA ARG A 129 -5.02 24.83 -14.94
C ARG A 129 -4.36 26.09 -15.53
N GLU A 130 -3.04 26.11 -15.66
CA GLU A 130 -2.32 27.23 -16.26
C GLU A 130 -2.70 27.42 -17.73
N HIS A 131 -2.78 26.33 -18.50
CA HIS A 131 -3.24 26.37 -19.89
C HIS A 131 -4.67 26.90 -20.02
N MET A 132 -5.60 26.48 -19.14
CA MET A 132 -6.96 26.99 -19.14
C MET A 132 -7.00 28.52 -18.93
N ILE A 133 -6.26 29.03 -17.95
CA ILE A 133 -6.17 30.48 -17.67
C ILE A 133 -5.61 31.24 -18.88
N ALA A 134 -4.57 30.70 -19.53
CA ALA A 134 -3.98 31.30 -20.72
C ALA A 134 -4.97 31.36 -21.89
N VAL A 135 -5.75 30.29 -22.11
CA VAL A 135 -6.80 30.24 -23.14
C VAL A 135 -7.91 31.26 -22.86
N GLU A 136 -8.35 31.39 -21.61
CA GLU A 136 -9.36 32.39 -21.23
C GLU A 136 -8.89 33.83 -21.50
N ARG A 137 -7.64 34.16 -21.14
CA ARG A 137 -7.05 35.48 -21.41
C ARG A 137 -6.92 35.75 -22.91
N GLY A 138 -6.48 34.76 -23.69
CA GLY A 138 -6.36 34.87 -25.14
C GLY A 138 -7.71 35.12 -25.83
N ARG A 139 -8.78 34.45 -25.37
CA ARG A 139 -10.15 34.66 -25.89
C ARG A 139 -10.74 36.02 -25.52
N GLY A 140 -10.30 36.61 -24.40
CA GLY A 140 -10.66 37.98 -24.00
C GLY A 140 -10.02 39.05 -24.87
N MET A 141 -8.78 38.84 -25.34
CA MET A 141 -8.07 39.79 -26.20
C MET A 141 -8.53 39.79 -27.67
N VAL A 142 -9.02 38.66 -28.19
CA VAL A 142 -9.47 38.55 -29.61
C VAL A 142 -10.87 39.16 -29.83
N ARG A 143 -11.60 39.50 -28.76
CA ARG A 143 -12.95 40.09 -28.81
C ARG A 143 -13.00 41.57 -28.39
N GLY A 144 -11.86 42.21 -28.15
CA GLY A 144 -11.73 43.62 -27.77
C GLY A 144 -11.22 44.50 -28.91
#